data_AF-A0A1W9PJS1-F1
#
_entry.id   AF-A0A1W9PJS1-F1
#
_cell.length_a   1.000
_cell.length_b   1.000
_cell.length_c   1.000
_cell.angle_alpha   90.00
_cell.angle_beta   90.00
_cell.angle_gamma   90.00
#
_symmetry.space_group_name_H-M   'P 1'
#
loop_
_entity.id
_entity.type
_entity.pdbx_description
1 polymer ?
#
loop_
_entity_poly.entity_id
_entity_poly.type
_entity_poly.pdbx_seq_one_letter_code
_entity_poly.pdbx_strand_id
1 'polypeptide(L)'
;MFNNQYTLMTWQEMMPDLVQGIEIDNASGLVMLIILYIVIAFGIFGTIMMMTSERAKEFAVLISIGMKKIRLIWVSSLETVFLAFLGAFAGTVVSLPIIFYFHYNPIPITGNAARAFDTLGVEPIFNFSTEPSIFINQAIVVLIIALATALYPALFIGKLDPVKAIKS
;
A
#
# COMPACT_ATOMS: atom_id res chain seq x y z
N MET A 1 -51.03 -2.12 -36.31
CA MET A 1 -49.63 -2.55 -36.48
C MET A 1 -48.79 -1.86 -35.41
N PHE A 2 -48.68 -2.44 -34.21
CA PHE A 2 -47.73 -1.98 -33.19
C PHE A 2 -47.05 -3.23 -32.64
N ASN A 3 -46.04 -3.71 -33.37
CA ASN A 3 -45.16 -4.74 -32.86
C ASN A 3 -44.16 -4.04 -31.93
N ASN A 4 -44.57 -3.82 -30.67
CA ASN A 4 -43.71 -3.19 -29.67
C ASN A 4 -42.66 -4.22 -29.25
N GLN A 5 -41.59 -4.34 -30.05
CA GLN A 5 -40.42 -5.12 -29.69
C GLN A 5 -39.72 -4.41 -28.53
N TYR A 6 -39.98 -4.87 -27.32
CA TYR A 6 -39.24 -4.44 -26.14
C TYR A 6 -37.81 -4.99 -26.25
N THR A 7 -36.85 -4.11 -26.52
CA THR A 7 -35.43 -4.43 -26.42
C THR A 7 -34.99 -4.25 -24.98
N LEU A 8 -34.61 -5.35 -24.33
CA LEU A 8 -33.98 -5.31 -23.01
C LEU A 8 -32.60 -4.66 -23.16
N MET A 9 -32.49 -3.40 -22.75
CA MET A 9 -31.21 -2.71 -22.66
C MET A 9 -30.71 -2.78 -21.22
N THR A 10 -29.44 -3.13 -21.06
CA THR A 10 -28.77 -3.10 -19.75
C THR A 10 -28.52 -1.65 -19.32
N TRP A 11 -28.36 -1.39 -18.02
CA TRP A 11 -28.08 -0.03 -17.52
C TRP A 11 -26.81 0.57 -18.12
N GLN A 12 -25.86 -0.29 -18.50
CA GLN A 12 -24.61 0.08 -19.16
C GLN A 12 -24.87 0.63 -20.57
N GLU A 13 -25.82 0.05 -21.30
CA GLU A 13 -26.24 0.51 -22.62
C GLU A 13 -27.12 1.75 -22.56
N MET A 14 -27.86 1.94 -21.46
CA MET A 14 -28.70 3.13 -21.24
C MET A 14 -27.90 4.36 -20.81
N MET A 15 -26.76 4.18 -20.14
CA MET A 15 -25.93 5.26 -19.60
C MET A 15 -24.44 5.04 -19.90
N PRO A 16 -24.03 5.03 -21.19
CA PRO A 16 -22.65 4.75 -21.57
C PRO A 16 -21.66 5.79 -21.01
N ASP A 17 -22.08 7.05 -20.88
CA ASP A 17 -21.26 8.13 -20.31
C ASP A 17 -20.92 7.89 -18.82
N LEU A 18 -21.84 7.29 -18.06
CA LEU A 18 -21.58 6.90 -16.66
C LEU A 18 -20.58 5.76 -16.57
N VAL A 19 -20.74 4.74 -17.41
CA VAL A 19 -19.81 3.60 -17.45
C VAL A 19 -18.41 4.08 -17.79
N GLN A 20 -18.28 4.93 -18.81
CA GLN A 20 -17.00 5.54 -19.17
C GLN A 20 -16.42 6.37 -18.02
N GLY A 21 -17.26 7.13 -17.29
CA GLY A 21 -16.84 7.86 -16.09
C GLY A 21 -16.25 6.95 -15.01
N ILE A 22 -16.92 5.83 -14.71
CA ILE A 22 -16.45 4.83 -13.73
C ILE A 22 -15.15 4.17 -14.19
N GLU A 23 -15.01 3.85 -15.47
CA GLU A 23 -13.77 3.28 -16.03
C GLU A 23 -12.59 4.25 -15.91
N ILE A 24 -12.81 5.53 -16.20
CA ILE A 24 -11.79 6.57 -16.06
C ILE A 24 -11.40 6.74 -14.59
N ASP A 25 -12.37 6.78 -13.68
CA ASP A 25 -12.11 6.88 -12.24
C ASP A 25 -11.27 5.71 -11.74
N ASN A 26 -11.66 4.47 -12.08
CA ASN A 26 -10.90 3.25 -11.74
C ASN A 26 -9.47 3.26 -12.31
N ALA A 27 -9.30 3.66 -13.58
CA ALA A 27 -7.98 3.75 -14.21
C ALA A 27 -7.10 4.80 -13.52
N SER A 28 -7.66 5.96 -13.19
CA SER A 28 -6.95 7.03 -12.48
C SER A 28 -6.58 6.61 -11.04
N GLY A 29 -7.48 5.90 -10.35
CA GLY A 29 -7.26 5.32 -9.03
C GLY A 29 -6.13 4.29 -9.04
N LEU A 30 -6.05 3.45 -10.06
CA LEU A 30 -4.95 2.49 -10.24
C LEU A 30 -3.60 3.20 -10.40
N VAL A 31 -3.53 4.26 -11.21
CA VAL A 31 -2.30 5.06 -11.37
C VAL A 31 -1.88 5.68 -10.04
N MET A 32 -2.83 6.27 -9.30
CA MET A 32 -2.58 6.84 -7.98
C MET A 32 -2.04 5.78 -6.99
N LEU A 33 -2.64 4.59 -6.97
CA LEU A 33 -2.19 3.49 -6.12
C LEU A 33 -0.75 3.05 -6.44
N ILE A 34 -0.40 2.95 -7.72
CA ILE A 34 0.98 2.61 -8.13
C ILE A 34 1.97 3.65 -7.62
N ILE A 35 1.67 4.95 -7.78
CA ILE A 35 2.53 6.03 -7.28
C ILE A 35 2.69 5.91 -5.76
N LEU A 36 1.59 5.69 -5.03
CA LEU A 36 1.62 5.53 -3.59
C LEU A 36 2.50 4.35 -3.16
N TYR A 37 2.38 3.21 -3.82
CA TYR A 37 3.22 2.03 -3.54
C TYR A 37 4.70 2.30 -3.79
N ILE A 38 5.04 3.04 -4.85
CA ILE A 38 6.43 3.43 -5.12
C ILE A 38 6.97 4.29 -3.98
N VAL A 39 6.21 5.31 -3.54
CA VAL A 39 6.61 6.18 -2.43
C VAL A 39 6.80 5.39 -1.14
N ILE A 40 5.87 4.50 -0.80
CA ILE A 40 5.97 3.64 0.38
C ILE A 40 7.19 2.73 0.29
N ALA A 41 7.41 2.09 -0.87
CA ALA A 41 8.55 1.21 -1.08
C ALA A 41 9.87 1.95 -0.90
N PHE A 42 10.02 3.15 -1.48
CA PHE A 42 11.22 3.97 -1.29
C PHE A 42 11.40 4.43 0.14
N GLY A 43 10.32 4.80 0.83
CA GLY A 43 10.37 5.20 2.24
C GLY A 43 10.88 4.07 3.14
N ILE A 44 10.24 2.90 3.06
CA ILE A 44 10.61 1.71 3.85
C ILE A 44 12.04 1.26 3.50
N PHE A 45 12.36 1.19 2.20
CA PHE A 45 13.68 0.81 1.73
C PHE A 45 14.77 1.76 2.24
N GLY A 46 14.53 3.07 2.17
CA GLY A 46 15.47 4.09 2.67
C GLY A 46 15.74 3.94 4.17
N THR A 47 14.70 3.71 4.97
CA THR A 47 14.85 3.48 6.41
C THR A 47 15.65 2.20 6.71
N ILE A 48 15.39 1.11 6.01
CA ILE A 48 16.11 -0.16 6.21
C ILE A 48 17.56 -0.05 5.75
N MET A 49 17.81 0.65 4.65
CA MET A 49 19.16 0.94 4.18
C MET A 49 19.95 1.76 5.20
N MET A 50 19.33 2.81 5.76
CA MET A 50 19.94 3.64 6.79
C MET A 50 20.27 2.83 8.05
N MET A 51 19.28 2.11 8.61
CA MET A 51 19.47 1.37 9.87
C MET A 51 20.53 0.26 9.75
N THR A 52 20.65 -0.38 8.58
CA THR A 52 21.67 -1.42 8.36
C THR A 52 23.06 -0.83 8.16
N SER A 53 23.17 0.32 7.52
CA SER A 53 24.44 1.03 7.34
C SER A 53 24.99 1.56 8.67
N GLU A 54 24.14 2.15 9.51
CA GLU A 54 24.54 2.64 10.84
C GLU A 54 25.10 1.52 11.74
N ARG A 55 24.51 0.32 11.64
CA ARG A 55 24.92 -0.86 12.42
C ARG A 55 26.04 -1.68 11.76
N ALA A 56 26.61 -1.22 10.63
CA ALA A 56 27.64 -1.95 9.90
C ALA A 56 28.91 -2.21 10.74
N LYS A 57 29.29 -1.27 11.62
CA LYS A 57 30.43 -1.43 12.53
C LYS A 57 30.18 -2.52 13.58
N GLU A 58 28.98 -2.54 14.16
CA GLU A 58 28.56 -3.57 15.12
C GLU A 58 28.59 -4.95 14.48
N PHE A 59 28.05 -5.07 13.26
CA PHE A 59 28.07 -6.29 12.46
C PHE A 59 29.49 -6.79 12.20
N ALA A 60 30.41 -5.88 11.87
CA ALA A 60 31.81 -6.20 11.64
C ALA A 60 32.52 -6.70 12.91
N VAL A 61 32.25 -6.10 14.07
CA VAL A 61 32.77 -6.55 15.36
C VAL A 61 32.26 -7.95 15.69
N LEU A 62 30.95 -8.21 15.55
CA LEU A 62 30.36 -9.52 15.82
C LEU A 62 30.96 -10.62 14.94
N ILE A 63 31.16 -10.34 13.64
CA ILE A 63 31.81 -11.28 12.72
C ILE A 63 33.27 -11.53 13.12
N SER A 64 33.99 -10.49 13.54
CA SER A 64 35.40 -10.59 13.95
C SER A 64 35.60 -11.40 15.22
N ILE A 65 34.63 -11.38 16.15
CA ILE A 65 34.62 -12.20 17.38
C ILE A 65 34.22 -13.66 17.09
N GLY A 66 33.75 -13.96 15.87
CA GLY A 66 33.48 -15.34 15.42
C GLY A 66 32.01 -15.65 15.12
N MET A 67 31.12 -14.65 15.08
CA MET A 67 29.73 -14.87 14.65
C MET A 67 29.69 -15.20 13.14
N LYS A 68 29.05 -16.33 12.79
CA LYS A 68 28.83 -16.68 11.38
C LYS A 68 27.92 -15.65 10.70
N LYS A 69 28.31 -15.15 9.52
CA LYS A 69 27.53 -14.21 8.71
C LYS A 69 26.07 -14.63 8.53
N ILE A 70 25.83 -15.94 8.31
CA ILE A 70 24.47 -16.48 8.14
C ILE A 70 23.59 -16.26 9.38
N ARG A 71 24.14 -16.38 10.59
CA ARG A 71 23.38 -16.14 11.84
C ARG A 71 23.01 -14.67 11.95
N LEU A 72 23.93 -13.77 11.60
CA LEU A 72 23.68 -12.33 11.62
C LEU A 72 22.61 -11.92 10.59
N ILE A 73 22.66 -12.49 9.38
CA ILE A 73 21.63 -12.32 8.35
C ILE A 73 20.27 -12.75 8.88
N TRP A 74 20.16 -13.95 9.48
CA TRP A 74 18.89 -14.44 10.03
C TRP A 74 18.32 -13.52 11.11
N VAL A 75 19.15 -13.08 12.05
CA VAL A 75 18.70 -12.19 13.13
C VAL A 75 18.24 -10.85 12.58
N SER A 76 19.01 -10.24 11.67
CA SER A 76 18.67 -8.93 11.10
C SER A 76 17.44 -8.99 10.18
N SER A 77 17.32 -10.01 9.34
CA SER A 77 16.12 -10.19 8.51
C SER A 77 14.88 -10.44 9.36
N LEU A 78 15.00 -11.22 10.45
CA LEU A 78 13.90 -11.47 11.37
C LEU A 78 13.46 -10.18 12.07
N GLU A 79 14.40 -9.33 12.50
CA GLU A 79 14.11 -7.99 13.04
C GLU A 79 13.30 -7.15 12.03
N THR A 80 13.72 -7.11 10.76
CA THR A 80 12.99 -6.38 9.71
C THR A 80 11.59 -6.95 9.47
N VAL A 81 11.43 -8.28 9.49
CA VAL A 81 10.13 -8.94 9.36
C VAL A 81 9.20 -8.54 10.52
N PHE A 82 9.69 -8.56 11.75
CA PHE A 82 8.91 -8.13 12.92
C PHE A 82 8.48 -6.67 12.80
N LEU A 83 9.37 -5.78 12.36
CA LEU A 83 9.05 -4.38 12.11
C LEU A 83 7.99 -4.22 11.00
N ALA A 84 8.07 -5.00 9.92
CA ALA A 84 7.07 -5.00 8.85
C ALA A 84 5.68 -5.42 9.35
N PHE A 85 5.61 -6.51 10.15
CA PHE A 85 4.35 -6.97 10.73
C PHE A 85 3.76 -5.94 11.71
N LEU A 86 4.57 -5.39 12.61
CA LEU A 86 4.13 -4.36 13.55
C LEU A 86 3.66 -3.10 12.83
N GLY A 87 4.37 -2.67 11.78
CA GLY A 87 3.98 -1.53 10.95
C GLY A 87 2.65 -1.77 10.22
N ALA A 88 2.47 -2.93 9.58
CA ALA A 88 1.24 -3.28 8.90
C ALA A 88 0.05 -3.39 9.87
N PHE A 89 0.27 -3.98 11.05
CA PHE A 89 -0.74 -4.10 12.10
C PHE A 89 -1.13 -2.72 12.66
N ALA A 90 -0.14 -1.89 13.02
CA ALA A 90 -0.39 -0.55 13.53
C ALA A 90 -1.10 0.33 12.47
N GLY A 91 -0.65 0.29 11.21
CA GLY A 91 -1.30 1.03 10.12
C GLY A 91 -2.75 0.59 9.89
N THR A 92 -3.01 -0.72 10.00
CA THR A 92 -4.37 -1.27 9.95
C THR A 92 -5.24 -0.74 11.09
N VAL A 93 -4.75 -0.83 12.33
CA VAL A 93 -5.49 -0.37 13.51
C VAL A 93 -5.78 1.13 13.47
N VAL A 94 -4.84 1.94 12.98
CA VAL A 94 -4.99 3.40 12.88
C VAL A 94 -5.93 3.80 11.72
N SER A 95 -5.92 3.07 10.61
CA SER A 95 -6.77 3.41 9.45
C SER A 95 -8.25 3.06 9.67
N LEU A 96 -8.57 1.99 10.39
CA LEU A 96 -9.94 1.58 10.70
C LEU A 96 -10.82 2.70 11.29
N PRO A 97 -10.45 3.39 12.40
CA PRO A 97 -11.30 4.44 12.97
C PRO A 97 -11.50 5.63 12.01
N ILE A 98 -10.50 5.93 11.18
CA ILE A 98 -10.59 7.00 10.17
C ILE A 98 -11.63 6.62 9.11
N ILE A 99 -11.57 5.38 8.60
CA ILE A 99 -12.52 4.86 7.62
C ILE A 99 -13.94 4.85 8.19
N PHE A 100 -14.12 4.34 9.40
CA PHE A 100 -15.43 4.34 10.05
C PHE A 100 -15.97 5.75 10.28
N TYR A 101 -15.12 6.70 10.67
CA TYR A 101 -15.53 8.09 10.86
C TYR A 101 -16.09 8.69 9.56
N PHE A 102 -15.40 8.49 8.43
CA PHE A 102 -15.87 8.99 7.13
C PHE A 102 -16.98 8.15 6.50
N HIS A 103 -17.18 6.91 6.95
CA HIS A 103 -18.33 6.12 6.56
C HIS A 103 -19.63 6.68 7.16
N TYR A 104 -19.62 7.05 8.44
CA TYR A 104 -20.79 7.64 9.11
C TYR A 104 -20.94 9.15 8.86
N ASN A 105 -19.85 9.86 8.56
CA ASN A 105 -19.84 11.28 8.20
C ASN A 105 -19.28 11.46 6.79
N PRO A 106 -20.03 11.07 5.76
CA PRO A 106 -19.51 11.11 4.42
C PRO A 106 -19.35 12.56 3.94
N ILE A 107 -18.36 12.79 3.09
CA ILE A 107 -18.03 14.13 2.63
C ILE A 107 -19.03 14.51 1.52
N PRO A 108 -19.87 15.55 1.71
CA PRO A 108 -20.80 15.96 0.68
C PRO A 108 -20.03 16.57 -0.51
N ILE A 109 -20.37 16.15 -1.72
CA ILE A 109 -19.88 16.79 -2.93
C ILE A 109 -20.68 18.07 -3.11
N THR A 110 -20.00 19.22 -3.02
CA THR A 110 -20.63 20.54 -3.17
C THR A 110 -20.30 21.19 -4.51
N GLY A 111 -21.16 22.08 -5.00
CA GLY A 111 -20.90 22.92 -6.17
C GLY A 111 -21.31 22.31 -7.51
N ASN A 112 -20.56 22.61 -8.58
CA ASN A 112 -20.92 22.18 -9.95
C ASN A 112 -20.90 20.65 -10.12
N ALA A 113 -20.05 19.95 -9.37
CA ALA A 113 -20.01 18.49 -9.36
C ALA A 113 -21.31 17.89 -8.78
N ALA A 114 -21.87 18.47 -7.71
CA ALA A 114 -23.12 18.01 -7.09
C ALA A 114 -24.28 17.98 -8.11
N ARG A 115 -24.37 19.04 -8.92
CA ARG A 115 -25.40 19.16 -9.97
C ARG A 115 -25.25 18.11 -11.06
N ALA A 116 -24.02 17.68 -11.36
CA ALA A 116 -23.77 16.59 -12.31
C ALA A 116 -24.24 15.24 -11.74
N PHE A 117 -23.95 14.96 -10.46
CA PHE A 117 -24.43 13.76 -9.77
C PHE A 117 -25.97 13.71 -9.68
N ASP A 118 -26.62 14.83 -9.37
CA ASP A 118 -28.09 14.93 -9.36
C ASP A 118 -28.70 14.66 -10.75
N THR A 119 -28.10 15.17 -11.83
CA THR A 119 -28.58 14.90 -13.21
C THR A 119 -28.42 13.44 -13.63
N LEU A 120 -27.53 12.72 -12.97
CA LEU A 120 -27.26 11.30 -13.19
C LEU A 120 -28.07 10.40 -12.24
N GLY A 121 -28.87 10.99 -11.33
CA GLY A 121 -29.68 10.26 -10.35
C GLY A 121 -28.86 9.59 -9.24
N VAL A 122 -27.63 10.04 -9.01
CA VAL A 122 -26.70 9.48 -8.02
C VAL A 122 -26.56 10.45 -6.85
N GLU A 123 -26.63 9.95 -5.62
CA GLU A 123 -26.42 10.79 -4.44
C GLU A 123 -24.99 11.38 -4.43
N PRO A 124 -24.83 12.72 -4.31
CA PRO A 124 -23.52 13.40 -4.38
C PRO A 124 -22.73 13.25 -3.08
N ILE A 125 -22.44 12.02 -2.67
CA ILE A 125 -21.85 11.70 -1.38
C ILE A 125 -20.63 10.81 -1.61
N PHE A 126 -19.45 11.24 -1.11
CA PHE A 126 -18.28 10.35 -1.05
C PHE A 126 -18.34 9.53 0.23
N ASN A 127 -18.82 8.29 0.11
CA ASN A 127 -18.78 7.32 1.18
C ASN A 127 -17.54 6.43 1.06
N PHE A 128 -16.88 6.17 2.18
CA PHE A 128 -15.78 5.21 2.24
C PHE A 128 -16.36 3.80 2.24
N SER A 129 -15.84 2.95 1.34
CA SER A 129 -16.23 1.54 1.32
C SER A 129 -15.73 0.84 2.60
N THR A 130 -16.65 0.16 3.28
CA THR A 130 -16.34 -0.70 4.43
C THR A 130 -16.13 -2.15 4.02
N GLU A 131 -15.96 -2.43 2.72
CA GLU A 131 -15.80 -3.79 2.24
C GLU A 131 -14.48 -4.39 2.75
N PRO A 132 -14.53 -5.48 3.56
CA PRO A 132 -13.33 -6.03 4.17
C PRO A 132 -12.31 -6.56 3.16
N SER A 133 -12.78 -6.99 1.98
CA SER A 133 -11.95 -7.53 0.90
C SER A 133 -10.92 -6.50 0.39
N ILE A 134 -11.36 -5.26 0.17
CA ILE A 134 -10.52 -4.15 -0.29
C ILE A 134 -9.44 -3.89 0.74
N PHE A 135 -9.84 -3.79 2.01
CA PHE A 135 -8.93 -3.49 3.11
C PHE A 135 -7.86 -4.58 3.32
N ILE A 136 -8.28 -5.85 3.33
CA ILE A 136 -7.38 -7.00 3.50
C ILE A 136 -6.40 -7.07 2.32
N ASN A 137 -6.86 -6.88 1.09
CA ASN A 137 -5.99 -6.88 -0.09
C ASN A 137 -4.92 -5.78 0.00
N GLN A 138 -5.31 -4.57 0.39
CA GLN A 138 -4.36 -3.45 0.56
C GLN A 138 -3.33 -3.74 1.66
N ALA A 139 -3.76 -4.27 2.80
CA ALA A 139 -2.87 -4.64 3.89
C ALA A 139 -1.86 -5.73 3.47
N ILE A 140 -2.31 -6.74 2.71
CA ILE A 140 -1.45 -7.80 2.19
C ILE A 140 -0.43 -7.25 1.20
N VAL A 141 -0.84 -6.38 0.27
CA VAL A 141 0.08 -5.78 -0.71
C VAL A 141 1.17 -4.98 -0.02
N VAL A 142 0.80 -4.11 0.94
CA VAL A 142 1.77 -3.32 1.70
C VAL A 142 2.69 -4.22 2.53
N LEU A 143 2.16 -5.28 3.15
CA LEU A 143 2.96 -6.25 3.89
C LEU A 143 3.97 -6.96 2.97
N ILE A 144 3.58 -7.35 1.75
CA ILE A 144 4.49 -7.96 0.77
C ILE A 144 5.61 -6.99 0.39
N ILE A 145 5.28 -5.72 0.12
CA ILE A 145 6.27 -4.69 -0.19
C ILE A 145 7.25 -4.54 0.98
N ALA A 146 6.75 -4.47 2.21
CA ALA A 146 7.58 -4.36 3.40
C ALA A 146 8.45 -5.62 3.61
N LEU A 147 7.91 -6.83 3.43
CA LEU A 147 8.67 -8.07 3.55
C LEU A 147 9.75 -8.21 2.48
N ALA A 148 9.51 -7.71 1.26
CA ALA A 148 10.52 -7.71 0.20
C ALA A 148 11.77 -6.92 0.61
N THR A 149 11.62 -5.87 1.42
CA THR A 149 12.76 -5.09 1.94
C THR A 149 13.59 -5.84 2.99
N ALA A 150 13.07 -6.90 3.63
CA ALA A 150 13.83 -7.76 4.55
C ALA A 150 14.93 -8.59 3.87
N LEU A 151 14.94 -8.64 2.54
CA LEU A 151 16.03 -9.20 1.73
C LEU A 151 17.26 -8.28 1.69
N TYR A 152 17.09 -6.98 1.92
CA TYR A 152 18.19 -6.01 1.83
C TYR A 152 19.31 -6.26 2.86
N PRO A 153 19.02 -6.42 4.18
CA PRO A 153 20.06 -6.73 5.17
C PRO A 153 20.85 -7.98 4.83
N ALA A 154 20.20 -9.00 4.26
CA ALA A 154 20.84 -10.24 3.87
C ALA A 154 21.92 -10.02 2.80
N LEU A 155 21.60 -9.24 1.78
CA LEU A 155 22.54 -8.88 0.71
C LEU A 155 23.68 -7.99 1.22
N PHE A 156 23.36 -7.03 2.10
CA PHE A 156 24.34 -6.12 2.68
C PHE A 156 25.36 -6.86 3.57
N ILE A 157 24.89 -7.65 4.54
CA ILE A 157 25.74 -8.39 5.48
C ILE A 157 26.57 -9.47 4.75
N GLY A 158 26.02 -10.11 3.73
CA GLY A 158 26.75 -11.08 2.91
C GLY A 158 28.02 -10.48 2.29
N LYS A 159 27.91 -9.26 1.78
CA LYS A 159 29.01 -8.51 1.15
C LYS A 159 29.88 -7.71 2.13
N LEU A 160 29.51 -7.66 3.42
CA LEU A 160 30.25 -6.91 4.43
C LEU A 160 31.66 -7.50 4.62
N ASP A 161 32.68 -6.65 4.46
CA ASP A 161 34.08 -6.93 4.77
C ASP A 161 34.39 -6.42 6.19
N PRO A 162 34.62 -7.30 7.18
CA PRO A 162 34.81 -6.90 8.57
C PRO A 162 36.00 -5.96 8.77
N VAL A 163 37.07 -6.13 7.99
CA VAL A 163 38.31 -5.35 8.16
C VAL A 163 38.13 -3.92 7.67
N LYS A 164 37.38 -3.74 6.58
CA LYS A 164 37.06 -2.40 6.04
C LYS A 164 36.02 -1.69 6.90
N ALA A 165 35.01 -2.41 7.37
CA ALA A 165 33.92 -1.83 8.14
C ALA A 165 34.36 -1.29 9.52
N ILE A 166 35.38 -1.89 10.16
CA ILE A 166 35.93 -1.39 11.44
C ILE A 166 36.75 -0.09 11.27
N LYS A 167 37.32 0.15 10.08
CA LYS A 167 38.16 1.32 9.78
C LYS A 167 37.38 2.54 9.27
N SER A 168 36.12 2.35 8.85
CA SER A 168 35.17 3.42 8.54
C SER A 168 34.53 3.96 9.80
#